data_AF-A0AAE1CJ89-F1
#
_entry.id   AF-A0AAE1CJ89-F1
#
_cell.length_a   1.000
_cell.length_b   1.000
_cell.length_c   1.000
_cell.angle_alpha   90.00
_cell.angle_beta   90.00
_cell.angle_gamma   90.00
#
_symmetry.space_group_name_H-M   'P 1'
#
loop_
_entity.id
_entity.type
_entity.pdbx_description
1 polymer ?
#
loop_
_entity_poly.entity_id
_entity_poly.type
_entity_poly.pdbx_seq_one_letter_code
_entity_poly.pdbx_strand_id
1 'polypeptide(L)'
;MALIKTSIETSRQYDAIAAVTTQTLAVGYASHAGIDLIDLSGRILRQISSTLYPWSMLTTPDGFLMMSSYRDNSIAKMKLEDQTIVFDHKVKQIKCPRGVSSSIDGSLIVFTKFMGLSS
;
A
#
# COMPACT_ATOMS: atom_id res chain seq x y z
N MET A 1 5.68 -31.69 -8.10
CA MET A 1 6.06 -30.50 -7.30
C MET A 1 6.06 -29.32 -8.25
N ALA A 2 5.01 -28.50 -8.24
CA ALA A 2 4.86 -27.42 -9.22
C ALA A 2 5.86 -26.30 -8.93
N LEU A 3 6.47 -25.76 -9.99
CA LEU A 3 7.33 -24.58 -9.93
C LEU A 3 6.51 -23.45 -9.27
N ILE A 4 6.85 -23.09 -8.03
CA ILE A 4 6.45 -21.79 -7.49
C ILE A 4 7.20 -20.79 -8.37
N LYS A 5 6.48 -19.98 -9.14
CA LYS A 5 7.07 -18.86 -9.85
C LYS A 5 7.76 -17.99 -8.79
N THR A 6 9.09 -17.98 -8.78
CA THR A 6 9.88 -17.32 -7.72
C THR A 6 9.86 -15.79 -7.86
N SER A 7 9.40 -15.27 -9.00
CA SER A 7 9.25 -13.85 -9.29
C SER A 7 7.94 -13.56 -10.01
N ILE A 8 7.38 -12.39 -9.72
CA ILE A 8 6.27 -11.79 -10.45
C ILE A 8 6.87 -10.62 -11.22
N GLU A 9 6.85 -10.71 -12.55
CA GLU A 9 7.27 -9.62 -13.41
C GLU A 9 6.08 -8.72 -13.72
N THR A 10 6.30 -7.41 -13.62
CA THR A 10 5.27 -6.40 -13.89
C THR A 10 5.70 -5.50 -15.03
N SER A 11 4.73 -5.00 -15.79
CA SER A 11 4.99 -4.02 -16.87
C SER A 11 5.29 -2.61 -16.34
N ARG A 12 5.18 -2.41 -15.03
CA ARG A 12 5.32 -1.12 -14.35
C ARG A 12 6.19 -1.30 -13.10
N GLN A 13 6.83 -0.21 -12.68
CA GLN A 13 7.57 -0.15 -11.43
C GLN A 13 6.62 0.20 -10.30
N TYR A 14 6.53 -0.68 -9.30
CA TYR A 14 5.74 -0.48 -8.09
C TYR A 14 6.66 -0.33 -6.89
N ASP A 15 6.27 0.52 -5.94
CA ASP A 15 7.05 0.83 -4.73
C ASP A 15 6.49 0.13 -3.48
N ALA A 16 5.20 -0.22 -3.52
CA ALA A 16 4.49 -0.85 -2.40
C ALA A 16 3.65 -2.05 -2.86
N ILE A 17 3.43 -3.01 -1.97
CA ILE A 17 2.63 -4.22 -2.22
C ILE A 17 1.86 -4.63 -0.98
N ALA A 18 0.65 -5.16 -1.15
CA ALA A 18 -0.14 -5.84 -0.12
C ALA A 18 -0.91 -7.02 -0.73
N ALA A 19 -0.99 -8.14 -0.01
CA ALA A 19 -1.85 -9.26 -0.41
C ALA A 19 -3.32 -8.93 -0.11
N VAL A 20 -4.16 -8.90 -1.14
CA VAL A 20 -5.61 -8.63 -0.99
C VAL A 20 -6.37 -9.95 -0.84
N THR A 21 -6.00 -10.95 -1.64
CA THR A 21 -6.47 -12.32 -1.51
C THR A 21 -5.28 -13.28 -1.75
N THR A 22 -5.54 -14.58 -1.72
CA THR A 22 -4.54 -15.59 -2.11
C THR A 22 -4.15 -15.53 -3.60
N GLN A 23 -4.85 -14.74 -4.43
CA GLN A 23 -4.61 -14.65 -5.88
C GLN A 23 -4.51 -13.21 -6.39
N THR A 24 -4.60 -12.22 -5.50
CA THR A 24 -4.65 -10.79 -5.87
C THR A 24 -3.78 -9.98 -4.95
N LEU A 25 -2.99 -9.10 -5.55
CA LEU A 25 -2.11 -8.16 -4.87
C LEU A 25 -2.58 -6.74 -5.18
N ALA A 26 -2.56 -5.86 -4.18
CA ALA A 26 -2.58 -4.42 -4.39
C ALA A 26 -1.14 -3.94 -4.50
N VAL A 27 -0.84 -3.13 -5.50
CA VAL A 27 0.49 -2.57 -5.74
C VAL A 27 0.39 -1.06 -5.95
N GLY A 28 1.28 -0.31 -5.33
CA GLY A 28 1.18 1.15 -5.23
C GLY A 28 2.43 1.87 -5.73
N TYR A 29 2.25 3.13 -6.09
CA TYR A 29 3.30 3.99 -6.62
C TYR A 29 3.64 5.12 -5.64
N ALA A 30 4.91 5.26 -5.27
CA ALA A 30 5.35 6.40 -4.47
C ALA A 30 5.74 7.61 -5.33
N SER A 31 6.10 7.36 -6.60
CA SER A 31 6.55 8.39 -7.54
C SER A 31 5.40 9.17 -8.19
N HIS A 32 4.25 8.54 -8.41
CA HIS A 32 3.00 9.16 -8.85
C HIS A 32 1.83 8.59 -8.06
N ALA A 33 0.67 9.27 -8.08
CA ALA A 33 -0.47 8.79 -7.34
C ALA A 33 -1.11 7.57 -8.02
N GLY A 34 -1.54 6.58 -7.24
CA GLY A 34 -2.31 5.44 -7.75
C GLY A 34 -1.99 4.10 -7.10
N ILE A 35 -2.91 3.16 -7.34
CA ILE A 35 -2.82 1.76 -6.92
C ILE A 35 -3.37 0.90 -8.06
N ASP A 36 -2.74 -0.25 -8.33
CA ASP A 36 -3.31 -1.28 -9.20
C ASP A 36 -3.60 -2.55 -8.40
N LEU A 37 -4.62 -3.29 -8.80
CA LEU A 37 -4.81 -4.69 -8.41
C LEU A 37 -4.23 -5.56 -9.52
N ILE A 38 -3.35 -6.48 -9.16
CA ILE A 38 -2.73 -7.43 -10.08
C ILE A 38 -2.99 -8.87 -9.63
N ASP A 39 -3.01 -9.81 -10.57
CA ASP A 39 -2.92 -11.23 -10.23
C ASP A 39 -1.47 -11.68 -10.00
N LEU A 40 -1.29 -12.93 -9.56
CA LEU A 40 0.05 -13.51 -9.31
C LEU A 40 0.88 -13.74 -10.58
N SER A 41 0.34 -13.43 -11.77
CA SER A 41 1.11 -13.41 -13.02
C SER A 41 1.67 -12.01 -13.34
N GLY A 42 1.28 -10.97 -12.59
CA GLY A 42 1.66 -9.59 -12.83
C GLY A 42 0.68 -8.83 -13.73
N ARG A 43 -0.44 -9.45 -14.14
CA ARG A 43 -1.45 -8.82 -14.99
C ARG A 43 -2.32 -7.88 -14.17
N ILE A 44 -2.52 -6.66 -14.67
CA ILE A 44 -3.43 -5.67 -14.09
C ILE A 44 -4.88 -6.14 -14.25
N LEU A 45 -5.54 -6.35 -13.11
CA LEU A 45 -6.96 -6.70 -13.01
C LEU A 45 -7.83 -5.44 -12.93
N ARG A 46 -7.37 -4.44 -12.18
CA ARG A 46 -8.09 -3.17 -11.95
C ARG A 46 -7.10 -2.06 -11.64
N GLN A 47 -7.32 -0.88 -12.20
CA GLN A 47 -6.63 0.34 -11.80
C GLN A 47 -7.53 1.08 -10.80
N ILE A 48 -6.96 1.45 -9.66
CA ILE A 48 -7.64 2.21 -8.61
C ILE A 48 -7.18 3.66 -8.72
N SER A 49 -8.14 4.54 -9.02
CA SER A 49 -7.88 5.97 -9.06
C SER A 49 -7.76 6.47 -7.64
N SER A 50 -6.54 6.79 -7.23
CA SER A 50 -6.22 7.31 -5.90
C SER A 50 -5.32 8.52 -6.04
N THR A 51 -5.48 9.49 -5.13
CA THR A 51 -4.56 10.63 -5.01
C THR A 51 -3.39 10.34 -4.08
N LEU A 52 -3.32 9.13 -3.50
CA LEU A 52 -2.30 8.71 -2.55
C LEU A 52 -1.04 8.23 -3.28
N TYR A 53 0.10 8.32 -2.59
CA TYR A 53 1.42 7.91 -3.06
C TYR A 53 1.99 6.78 -2.18
N PRO A 54 1.52 5.53 -2.33
CA PRO A 54 1.84 4.47 -1.40
C PRO A 54 3.34 4.11 -1.42
N TRP A 55 3.96 4.11 -0.24
CA TRP A 55 5.33 3.61 -0.04
C TRP A 55 5.37 2.24 0.64
N SER A 56 4.40 1.98 1.52
CA SER A 56 4.17 0.68 2.11
C SER A 56 2.69 0.51 2.29
N MET A 57 2.24 -0.74 2.11
CA MET A 57 0.84 -1.10 2.18
C MET A 57 0.70 -2.42 2.95
N LEU A 58 -0.46 -2.60 3.56
CA LEU A 58 -0.91 -3.88 4.08
C LEU A 58 -2.43 -3.96 3.99
N THR A 59 -2.94 -5.19 3.88
CA THR A 59 -4.37 -5.44 4.02
C THR A 59 -4.66 -5.76 5.48
N THR A 60 -5.61 -5.05 6.08
CA THR A 60 -6.05 -5.31 7.45
C THR A 60 -7.07 -6.45 7.50
N PRO A 61 -7.25 -7.12 8.66
CA PRO A 61 -8.21 -8.22 8.81
C PRO A 61 -9.66 -7.86 8.44
N ASP A 62 -10.04 -6.58 8.55
CA ASP A 62 -11.34 -6.04 8.16
C ASP A 62 -11.46 -5.71 6.65
N GLY A 63 -10.46 -6.12 5.84
CA GLY A 63 -10.51 -6.04 4.37
C GLY A 63 -10.15 -4.66 3.80
N PHE A 64 -9.65 -3.74 4.62
CA PHE A 64 -9.18 -2.45 4.13
C PHE A 64 -7.71 -2.52 3.71
N LEU A 65 -7.34 -1.62 2.80
CA LEU A 65 -5.96 -1.37 2.46
C LEU A 65 -5.45 -0.19 3.29
N MET A 66 -4.46 -0.45 4.13
CA MET A 66 -3.75 0.56 4.88
C MET A 66 -2.43 0.90 4.22
N MET A 67 -2.06 2.18 4.22
CA MET A 67 -0.85 2.63 3.55
C MET A 67 -0.24 3.89 4.16
N SER A 68 1.08 4.00 4.02
CA SER A 68 1.79 5.26 4.16
C SER A 68 1.84 5.99 2.81
N SER A 69 1.32 7.22 2.74
CA SER A 69 1.45 8.09 1.57
C SER A 69 2.68 8.98 1.71
N TYR A 70 3.73 8.68 0.94
CA TYR A 70 5.05 9.30 1.11
C TYR A 70 5.03 10.80 0.81
N ARG A 71 4.45 11.20 -0.33
CA ARG A 71 4.44 12.60 -0.78
C ARG A 71 3.41 13.45 -0.06
N ASP A 72 2.30 12.86 0.36
CA ASP A 72 1.23 13.58 1.07
C ASP A 72 1.50 13.75 2.57
N ASN A 73 2.57 13.12 3.08
CA ASN A 73 2.89 13.07 4.51
C ASN A 73 1.68 12.61 5.34
N SER A 74 1.00 11.58 4.84
CA SER A 74 -0.22 11.07 5.45
C SER A 74 -0.23 9.56 5.55
N ILE A 75 -1.17 9.08 6.34
CA ILE A 75 -1.53 7.69 6.46
C ILE A 75 -2.97 7.57 6.04
N ALA A 76 -3.26 6.57 5.20
CA ALA A 76 -4.59 6.33 4.71
C ALA A 76 -5.05 4.90 4.97
N LYS A 77 -6.36 4.75 5.19
CA LYS A 77 -7.09 3.48 5.18
C LYS A 77 -8.20 3.59 4.14
N MET A 78 -8.17 2.70 3.15
CA MET A 78 -9.07 2.70 2.01
C MET A 78 -9.82 1.38 1.92
N LYS A 79 -11.10 1.45 1.61
CA LYS A 79 -11.89 0.27 1.24
C LYS A 79 -11.68 -0.01 -0.25
N LEU A 80 -11.19 -1.20 -0.59
CA LEU A 80 -10.82 -1.52 -1.98
C LEU A 80 -12.03 -1.67 -2.92
N GLU A 81 -13.18 -2.08 -2.39
CA GLU A 81 -14.40 -2.30 -3.17
C GLU A 81 -14.83 -1.01 -3.90
N ASP A 82 -15.04 0.04 -3.12
CA ASP A 82 -15.62 1.32 -3.56
C ASP A 82 -14.60 2.48 -3.57
N GLN A 83 -13.34 2.22 -3.19
CA GLN A 83 -12.25 3.21 -3.15
C GLN A 83 -12.45 4.31 -2.09
N THR A 84 -13.38 4.10 -1.14
CA THR A 84 -13.65 5.07 -0.07
C THR A 84 -12.47 5.14 0.89
N ILE A 85 -11.97 6.35 1.13
CA ILE A 85 -11.00 6.62 2.19
C ILE A 85 -11.78 6.82 3.48
N VAL A 86 -11.63 5.88 4.42
CA VAL A 86 -12.31 5.92 5.73
C VAL A 86 -11.44 6.54 6.82
N PHE A 87 -10.16 6.72 6.54
CA PHE A 87 -9.21 7.41 7.39
C PHE A 87 -8.14 8.04 6.51
N ASP A 88 -7.97 9.34 6.62
CA ASP A 88 -6.78 10.06 6.14
C ASP A 88 -6.32 10.98 7.26
N HIS A 89 -5.20 10.63 7.88
CA HIS A 89 -4.60 11.46 8.91
C HIS A 89 -3.29 12.03 8.38
N LYS A 90 -3.33 13.34 8.10
CA LYS A 90 -2.12 14.14 7.96
C LYS A 90 -1.46 14.26 9.31
N VAL A 91 -0.54 13.36 9.59
CA VAL A 91 0.19 13.40 10.85
C VAL A 91 1.21 14.52 10.74
N LYS A 92 0.88 15.70 11.29
CA LYS A 92 1.71 16.93 11.19
C LYS A 92 3.18 16.74 11.57
N GLN A 93 3.51 15.68 12.32
CA GLN A 93 4.87 15.36 12.78
C GLN A 93 5.59 14.28 11.95
N ILE A 94 4.87 13.57 11.07
CA ILE A 94 5.44 12.55 10.19
C ILE A 94 5.69 13.19 8.83
N LYS A 95 6.96 13.16 8.40
CA LYS A 95 7.36 13.50 7.04
C LYS A 95 7.78 12.20 6.36
N CYS A 96 7.35 11.98 5.13
CA CYS A 96 7.79 10.85 4.33
C CYS A 96 7.62 9.49 5.05
N PRO A 97 6.39 9.12 5.46
CA PRO A 97 6.18 7.82 6.12
C PRO A 97 6.58 6.68 5.18
N ARG A 98 7.25 5.65 5.72
CA ARG A 98 7.76 4.52 4.94
C ARG A 98 7.17 3.19 5.32
N GLY A 99 7.11 2.84 6.60
CA GLY A 99 6.56 1.57 7.04
C GLY A 99 5.12 1.72 7.50
N VAL A 100 4.31 0.70 7.28
CA VAL A 100 3.02 0.48 7.96
C VAL A 100 2.98 -0.96 8.48
N SER A 101 2.48 -1.16 9.68
CA SER A 101 2.20 -2.48 10.26
C SER A 101 0.95 -2.40 11.13
N SER A 102 0.21 -3.50 11.23
CA SER A 102 -0.95 -3.62 12.10
C SER A 102 -0.83 -4.82 13.03
N SER A 103 -1.44 -4.75 14.22
CA SER A 103 -1.70 -5.94 15.03
C SER A 103 -2.70 -6.87 14.33
N ILE A 104 -2.74 -8.12 14.78
CA ILE A 104 -3.60 -9.16 14.20
C ILE A 104 -5.10 -8.89 14.33
N ASP A 105 -5.49 -8.08 15.33
CA ASP A 105 -6.85 -7.60 15.55
C ASP A 105 -7.11 -6.25 14.84
N GLY A 106 -6.12 -5.69 14.15
CA GLY A 106 -6.19 -4.41 13.46
C GLY A 106 -6.29 -3.18 14.38
N SER A 107 -6.18 -3.35 15.70
CA SER A 107 -6.39 -2.28 16.68
C SER A 107 -5.18 -1.35 16.85
N LEU A 108 -3.96 -1.89 16.75
CA LEU A 108 -2.72 -1.13 16.78
C LEU A 108 -2.19 -0.98 15.36
N ILE A 109 -1.85 0.25 14.99
CA ILE A 109 -1.23 0.54 13.71
C ILE A 109 0.02 1.37 13.94
N VAL A 110 1.16 0.87 13.45
CA VAL A 110 2.47 1.49 13.63
C VAL A 110 3.02 1.93 12.29
N PHE A 111 3.69 3.08 12.30
CA PHE A 111 4.33 3.63 11.10
C PHE A 111 5.74 4.08 11.41
N THR A 112 6.60 3.98 10.41
CA THR A 112 7.97 4.50 10.51
C THR A 112 8.12 5.79 9.74
N LYS A 113 8.82 6.74 10.34
CA LYS A 113 9.24 7.99 9.71
C LYS A 113 10.66 7.82 9.19
N PHE A 114 10.90 8.21 7.94
CA PHE A 114 12.27 8.41 7.48
C PHE A 114 12.76 9.77 7.95
N MET A 115 13.57 9.77 9.01
CA MET A 115 14.41 10.91 9.35
C MET A 115 15.57 10.86 8.36
N GLY A 116 15.54 11.67 7.29
CA GLY A 116 16.70 11.77 6.41
C GLY A 116 17.96 12.06 7.23
N LEU A 117 19.12 11.61 6.76
CA LEU A 117 20.39 12.04 7.34
C LEU A 117 20.38 13.57 7.34
N SER A 118 20.47 14.18 8.52
CA SER A 118 20.65 15.63 8.63
C SER A 118 21.90 16.00 7.84
N SER A 119 21.74 16.78 6.78
CA SER A 119 22.84 17.51 6.15
C SER A 119 23.46 18.49 7.13
#